data_AF-A0A9W8V0F6-F1
#
_entry.id   AF-A0A9W8V0F6-F1
#
_cell.length_a   1.000
_cell.length_b   1.000
_cell.length_c   1.000
_cell.angle_alpha   90.00
_cell.angle_beta   90.00
_cell.angle_gamma   90.00
#
_symmetry.space_group_name_H-M   'P 1'
#
loop_
_entity.id
_entity.type
_entity.pdbx_description
1 polymer ?
#
loop_
_entity_poly.entity_id
_entity_poly.type
_entity_poly.pdbx_seq_one_letter_code
_entity_poly.pdbx_strand_id
1 'polypeptide(L)'
;MVEIVDWESIEAHQAATESPKYGPFLEKVSTILAGPPNLKHAMLNVYGAEGELSLSPPAAAFKGTPTVIQKFYFSASVDAAAVDASALEMVHSLKSLKGFKAAATGWLLEDVEHQALGGSAGKGFVLVTGWENPGLAREFSTSLIANHELQRVGAKADEGFVANF
;
A
#
# COMPACT_ATOMS: atom_id res chain seq x y z
N MET A 1 -2.86 -3.68 13.23
CA MET A 1 -1.62 -4.16 12.58
C MET A 1 -1.89 -4.23 11.09
N VAL A 2 -0.96 -3.76 10.27
CA VAL A 2 -1.02 -3.91 8.80
C VAL A 2 0.21 -4.72 8.41
N GLU A 3 0.02 -5.69 7.54
CA GLU A 3 1.06 -6.59 7.06
C GLU A 3 1.02 -6.60 5.53
N ILE A 4 2.18 -6.65 4.88
CA ILE A 4 2.32 -6.92 3.46
C ILE A 4 2.86 -8.34 3.34
N VAL A 5 2.08 -9.20 2.68
CA VAL A 5 2.51 -10.55 2.33
C VAL A 5 2.76 -10.56 0.84
N ASP A 6 4.00 -10.82 0.46
CA ASP A 6 4.43 -10.90 -0.93
C ASP A 6 4.40 -12.37 -1.38
N TRP A 7 3.84 -12.61 -2.55
CA TRP A 7 3.70 -13.93 -3.15
C TRP A 7 4.44 -13.96 -4.48
N GLU A 8 5.25 -15.00 -4.68
CA GLU A 8 5.99 -15.18 -5.94
C GLU A 8 5.03 -15.32 -7.14
N SER A 9 3.83 -15.86 -6.93
CA SER A 9 2.78 -15.94 -7.93
C SER A 9 1.38 -16.05 -7.32
N ILE A 10 0.35 -15.86 -8.15
CA ILE A 10 -1.05 -16.06 -7.76
C ILE A 10 -1.28 -17.53 -7.36
N GLU A 11 -0.67 -18.47 -8.08
CA GLU A 11 -0.78 -19.91 -7.82
C GLU A 11 -0.15 -20.27 -6.47
N ALA A 12 0.96 -19.63 -6.08
CA ALA A 12 1.57 -19.83 -4.76
C ALA A 12 0.64 -19.37 -3.63
N HIS A 13 -0.02 -18.22 -3.81
CA HIS A 13 -1.04 -17.74 -2.89
C HIS A 13 -2.24 -18.70 -2.81
N GLN A 14 -2.77 -19.15 -3.95
CA GLN A 14 -3.86 -20.12 -4.00
C GLN A 14 -3.48 -21.43 -3.29
N ALA A 15 -2.32 -22.00 -3.62
CA ALA A 15 -1.84 -23.23 -2.98
C ALA A 15 -1.69 -23.08 -1.45
N ALA A 16 -1.27 -21.90 -0.98
CA ALA A 16 -1.20 -21.62 0.45
C ALA A 16 -2.58 -21.56 1.10
N THR A 17 -3.56 -20.89 0.47
CA THR A 17 -4.93 -20.76 1.00
C THR A 17 -5.73 -22.06 0.93
N GLU A 18 -5.47 -22.92 -0.05
CA GLU A 18 -6.06 -24.25 -0.20
C GLU A 18 -5.41 -25.30 0.73
N SER A 19 -4.29 -24.97 1.36
CA SER A 19 -3.58 -25.89 2.25
C SER A 19 -4.45 -26.28 3.45
N PRO A 20 -4.47 -27.55 3.88
CA PRO A 20 -5.12 -27.97 5.12
C PRO A 20 -4.62 -27.24 6.38
N LYS A 21 -3.47 -26.58 6.29
CA LYS A 21 -2.88 -25.78 7.38
C LYS A 21 -3.44 -24.36 7.48
N TYR A 22 -4.08 -23.85 6.43
CA TYR A 22 -4.53 -22.45 6.35
C TYR A 22 -5.65 -22.14 7.34
N GLY A 23 -6.68 -23.00 7.41
CA GLY A 23 -7.77 -22.87 8.39
C GLY A 23 -7.28 -22.80 9.84
N PRO A 24 -6.51 -23.80 10.33
CA PRO A 24 -5.93 -23.77 11.68
C PRO A 24 -5.02 -22.57 11.96
N PHE A 25 -4.33 -22.06 10.93
CA PHE A 25 -3.55 -20.83 11.05
C PHE A 25 -4.46 -19.61 11.25
N LEU A 26 -5.50 -19.44 10.42
CA LEU A 26 -6.45 -18.35 10.55
C LEU A 26 -7.20 -18.36 11.88
N GLU A 27 -7.55 -19.54 12.41
CA GLU A 27 -8.17 -19.65 13.73
C GLU A 27 -7.27 -19.06 14.82
N LYS A 28 -5.98 -19.40 14.80
CA LYS A 28 -5.01 -18.86 15.77
C LYS A 28 -4.85 -17.36 15.62
N VAL A 29 -4.70 -16.86 14.40
CA VAL A 29 -4.57 -15.42 14.14
C VAL A 29 -5.84 -14.68 14.58
N SER A 30 -7.02 -15.24 14.36
CA SER A 30 -8.29 -14.62 14.75
C SER A 30 -8.41 -14.40 16.26
N THR A 31 -7.71 -15.18 17.09
CA THR A 31 -7.71 -14.98 18.56
C THR A 31 -6.99 -13.71 19.01
N ILE A 32 -6.11 -13.16 18.17
CA ILE A 32 -5.33 -11.94 18.48
C ILE A 32 -5.80 -10.72 17.70
N LEU A 33 -6.75 -10.88 16.77
CA LEU A 33 -7.35 -9.79 16.03
C LEU A 33 -8.61 -9.27 16.73
N ALA A 34 -8.82 -7.96 16.69
CA ALA A 34 -10.03 -7.33 17.21
C ALA A 34 -11.28 -7.61 16.35
N GLY A 35 -11.11 -8.24 15.18
CA GLY A 35 -12.16 -8.61 14.23
C GLY A 35 -11.57 -9.40 13.06
N PRO A 36 -12.41 -9.84 12.10
CA PRO A 36 -11.93 -10.55 10.91
C PRO A 36 -10.90 -9.72 10.14
N PRO A 37 -9.84 -10.36 9.59
CA PRO A 37 -8.86 -9.65 8.78
C PRO A 37 -9.51 -9.11 7.50
N ASN A 38 -9.24 -7.85 7.18
CA ASN A 38 -9.62 -7.24 5.90
C ASN A 38 -8.47 -7.43 4.92
N LEU A 39 -8.50 -8.54 4.19
CA LEU A 39 -7.48 -8.88 3.19
C LEU A 39 -7.80 -8.20 1.87
N LYS A 40 -6.82 -7.53 1.29
CA LYS A 40 -6.89 -6.88 -0.02
C LYS A 40 -5.63 -7.19 -0.80
N HIS A 41 -5.79 -7.42 -2.10
CA HIS A 41 -4.67 -7.73 -2.99
C HIS A 41 -4.31 -6.51 -3.80
N ALA A 42 -3.02 -6.31 -4.07
CA ALA A 42 -2.54 -5.26 -4.94
C ALA A 42 -1.41 -5.79 -5.82
N MET A 43 -1.38 -5.37 -7.07
CA MET A 43 -0.19 -5.50 -7.92
C MET A 43 0.61 -4.20 -7.78
N LEU A 44 1.79 -4.29 -7.17
CA LEU A 44 2.60 -3.12 -6.86
C LEU A 44 3.72 -2.93 -7.88
N ASN A 45 3.79 -1.73 -8.46
CA ASN A 45 4.97 -1.25 -9.17
C ASN A 45 5.96 -0.73 -8.14
N VAL A 46 7.18 -1.27 -8.12
CA VAL A 46 8.22 -0.91 -7.15
C VAL A 46 9.18 0.10 -7.77
N TYR A 47 9.60 1.10 -7.00
CA TYR A 47 10.50 2.16 -7.41
C TYR A 47 11.68 2.24 -6.45
N GLY A 48 12.89 2.32 -7.00
CA GLY A 48 14.12 2.45 -6.20
C GLY A 48 14.33 3.85 -5.64
N ALA A 49 15.46 4.07 -4.95
CA ALA A 49 15.81 5.36 -4.35
C ALA A 49 15.88 6.51 -5.37
N GLU A 50 16.23 6.21 -6.63
CA GLU A 50 16.28 7.19 -7.72
C GLU A 50 14.91 7.51 -8.34
N GLY A 51 13.84 6.86 -7.85
CA GLY A 51 12.46 6.99 -8.35
C GLY A 51 12.18 6.21 -9.64
N GLU A 52 13.15 5.44 -10.14
CA GLU A 52 12.99 4.61 -11.33
C GLU A 52 12.33 3.26 -10.99
N LEU A 53 11.56 2.72 -11.95
CA LEU A 53 10.91 1.42 -11.82
C LEU A 53 11.97 0.33 -11.59
N SER A 54 11.76 -0.47 -10.56
CA SER A 54 12.60 -1.59 -10.14
C SER A 54 11.86 -2.89 -10.36
N LEU A 55 12.58 -3.92 -10.82
CA LEU A 55 12.07 -5.29 -10.93
C LEU A 55 12.18 -6.08 -9.61
N SER A 56 12.50 -5.39 -8.50
CA SER A 56 12.60 -6.03 -7.19
C SER A 56 11.20 -6.31 -6.64
N PRO A 57 10.96 -7.51 -6.05
CA PRO A 57 9.72 -7.77 -5.32
C PRO A 57 9.54 -6.77 -4.16
N PRO A 58 8.30 -6.36 -3.84
CA PRO A 58 8.03 -5.43 -2.74
C PRO A 58 8.67 -5.85 -1.42
N ALA A 59 8.57 -7.12 -1.02
CA ALA A 59 9.16 -7.57 0.25
C ALA A 59 10.68 -7.42 0.30
N ALA A 60 11.36 -7.57 -0.85
CA ALA A 60 12.80 -7.36 -0.94
C ALA A 60 13.17 -5.87 -0.88
N ALA A 61 12.38 -5.01 -1.53
CA ALA A 61 12.62 -3.57 -1.59
C ALA A 61 12.49 -2.86 -0.23
N PHE A 62 11.59 -3.34 0.63
CA PHE A 62 11.32 -2.73 1.94
C PHE A 62 11.95 -3.44 3.14
N LYS A 63 12.66 -4.56 2.91
CA LYS A 63 13.26 -5.37 3.98
C LYS A 63 14.20 -4.55 4.87
N GLY A 64 13.97 -4.55 6.18
CA GLY A 64 14.80 -3.85 7.15
C GLY A 64 14.67 -2.32 7.07
N THR A 65 13.63 -1.81 6.39
CA THR A 65 13.35 -0.38 6.31
C THR A 65 12.06 -0.03 7.06
N PRO A 66 12.07 1.01 7.90
CA PRO A 66 10.84 1.62 8.40
C PRO A 66 9.95 2.01 7.23
N THR A 67 8.73 1.48 7.22
CA THR A 67 7.83 1.53 6.07
C THR A 67 6.54 2.26 6.42
N VAL A 68 6.07 3.12 5.52
CA VAL A 68 4.74 3.75 5.62
C VAL A 68 3.86 3.18 4.52
N ILE A 69 2.68 2.71 4.90
CA ILE A 69 1.65 2.19 3.99
C ILE A 69 0.48 3.16 4.04
N GLN A 70 0.13 3.75 2.91
CA GLN A 70 -1.03 4.63 2.76
C GLN A 70 -2.02 4.01 1.77
N LYS A 71 -3.30 4.03 2.13
CA LYS A 71 -4.40 3.64 1.24
C LYS A 71 -5.20 4.89 0.88
N PHE A 72 -5.45 5.08 -0.40
CA PHE A 72 -6.26 6.16 -0.95
C PHE A 72 -7.54 5.60 -1.54
N TYR A 73 -8.65 6.31 -1.36
CA TYR A 73 -9.98 5.85 -1.74
C TYR A 73 -10.57 6.75 -2.83
N PHE A 74 -11.04 6.14 -3.91
CA PHE A 74 -11.59 6.83 -5.06
C PHE A 74 -12.98 6.32 -5.40
N SER A 75 -13.80 7.16 -6.05
CA SER A 75 -15.06 6.71 -6.64
C SER A 75 -14.81 5.66 -7.73
N ALA A 76 -15.76 4.75 -7.96
CA ALA A 76 -15.66 3.74 -9.01
C ALA A 76 -15.42 4.31 -10.43
N SER A 77 -15.83 5.56 -10.67
CA SER A 77 -15.69 6.27 -11.95
C SER A 77 -14.41 7.13 -12.06
N VAL A 78 -13.42 6.93 -11.18
CA VAL A 78 -12.16 7.69 -11.23
C VAL A 78 -11.42 7.44 -12.54
N ASP A 79 -10.74 8.47 -13.05
CA ASP A 79 -9.78 8.32 -14.14
C ASP A 79 -8.50 7.66 -13.61
N ALA A 80 -8.39 6.35 -13.81
CA ALA A 80 -7.25 5.57 -13.32
C ALA A 80 -5.92 6.02 -13.94
N ALA A 81 -5.91 6.47 -15.20
CA ALA A 81 -4.68 6.92 -15.86
C ALA A 81 -4.18 8.23 -15.26
N ALA A 82 -5.09 9.15 -14.92
CA ALA A 82 -4.73 10.38 -14.20
C ALA A 82 -4.16 10.07 -12.81
N VAL A 83 -4.72 9.10 -12.10
CA VAL A 83 -4.21 8.66 -10.80
C VAL A 83 -2.82 8.02 -10.92
N ASP A 84 -2.61 7.15 -11.90
CA ASP A 84 -1.30 6.53 -12.15
C ASP A 84 -0.23 7.58 -12.49
N ALA A 85 -0.58 8.60 -13.29
CA ALA A 85 0.31 9.71 -13.60
C ALA A 85 0.68 10.54 -12.35
N SER A 86 -0.31 10.91 -11.54
CA SER A 86 -0.06 11.65 -10.28
C SER A 86 0.68 10.81 -9.24
N ALA A 87 0.48 9.49 -9.22
CA ALA A 87 1.26 8.59 -8.38
C ALA A 87 2.74 8.59 -8.77
N LEU A 88 3.05 8.61 -10.06
CA LEU A 88 4.43 8.73 -10.55
C LEU A 88 5.06 10.08 -10.19
N GLU A 89 4.32 11.19 -10.34
CA GLU A 89 4.75 12.52 -9.91
C GLU A 89 5.03 12.57 -8.40
N MET A 90 4.19 11.92 -7.61
CA MET A 90 4.39 11.74 -6.18
C MET A 90 5.70 10.99 -5.91
N VAL A 91 5.94 9.83 -6.52
CA VAL A 91 7.21 9.07 -6.38
C VAL A 91 8.43 9.93 -6.73
N HIS A 92 8.36 10.71 -7.82
CA HIS A 92 9.43 11.63 -8.21
C HIS A 92 9.63 12.79 -7.23
N SER A 93 8.62 13.19 -6.49
CA SER A 93 8.75 14.17 -5.42
C SER A 93 9.39 13.55 -4.18
N LEU A 94 8.99 12.30 -3.85
CA LEU A 94 9.49 11.57 -2.69
C LEU A 94 11.00 11.29 -2.75
N LYS A 95 11.56 11.02 -3.93
CA LYS A 95 13.01 10.74 -4.05
C LYS A 95 13.91 11.89 -3.61
N SER A 96 13.37 13.11 -3.60
CA SER A 96 14.11 14.29 -3.16
C SER A 96 14.05 14.48 -1.63
N LEU A 97 13.25 13.68 -0.93
CA LEU A 97 13.13 13.73 0.52
C LEU A 97 14.30 12.99 1.18
N LYS A 98 14.81 13.60 2.25
CA LYS A 98 15.92 13.04 3.02
C LYS A 98 15.56 11.64 3.54
N GLY A 99 16.44 10.68 3.29
CA GLY A 99 16.33 9.32 3.80
C GLY A 99 15.25 8.47 3.14
N PHE A 100 14.67 8.92 2.02
CA PHE A 100 13.87 8.05 1.15
C PHE A 100 14.73 6.88 0.62
N LYS A 101 14.13 5.67 0.54
CA LYS A 101 14.83 4.46 0.07
C LYS A 101 14.12 3.78 -1.10
N ALA A 102 12.80 3.71 -1.07
CA ALA A 102 11.99 3.06 -2.09
C ALA A 102 10.53 3.50 -1.97
N ALA A 103 9.79 3.35 -3.07
CA ALA A 103 8.35 3.45 -3.07
C ALA A 103 7.74 2.24 -3.79
N ALA A 104 6.49 1.93 -3.53
CA ALA A 104 5.71 1.03 -4.35
C ALA A 104 4.27 1.51 -4.41
N THR A 105 3.66 1.42 -5.58
CA THR A 105 2.29 1.90 -5.79
C THR A 105 1.46 0.90 -6.57
N GLY A 106 0.17 0.83 -6.30
CA GLY A 106 -0.71 -0.01 -7.09
C GLY A 106 -2.17 0.05 -6.67
N TRP A 107 -3.03 -0.39 -7.58
CA TRP A 107 -4.46 -0.53 -7.33
C TRP A 107 -4.74 -1.77 -6.50
N LEU A 108 -5.69 -1.64 -5.57
CA LEU A 108 -6.34 -2.81 -4.98
C LEU A 108 -7.15 -3.53 -6.06
N LEU A 109 -7.08 -4.86 -6.07
CA LEU A 109 -7.80 -5.69 -7.04
C LEU A 109 -9.29 -5.76 -6.69
N GLU A 110 -9.63 -5.72 -5.41
CA GLU A 110 -11.02 -5.68 -4.96
C GLU A 110 -11.58 -4.25 -4.92
N ASP A 111 -12.88 -4.15 -5.16
CA ASP A 111 -13.62 -2.95 -4.77
C ASP A 111 -13.54 -2.75 -3.25
N VAL A 112 -13.59 -1.48 -2.86
CA VAL A 112 -13.51 -1.06 -1.47
C VAL A 112 -14.73 -0.27 -1.06
N GLU A 113 -15.20 -0.52 0.15
CA GLU A 113 -16.15 0.33 0.84
C GLU A 113 -15.39 1.24 1.80
N HIS A 114 -15.77 2.51 1.83
CA HIS A 114 -15.22 3.48 2.77
C HIS A 114 -16.25 4.58 3.05
N GLN A 115 -16.29 5.11 4.28
CA GLN A 115 -17.30 6.11 4.66
C GLN A 115 -17.23 7.37 3.78
N ALA A 116 -16.03 7.78 3.37
CA ALA A 116 -15.83 8.92 2.46
C ALA A 116 -16.39 8.69 1.04
N LEU A 117 -16.72 7.45 0.67
CA LEU A 117 -17.40 7.10 -0.57
C LEU A 117 -18.94 7.10 -0.43
N GLY A 118 -19.46 7.52 0.73
CA GLY A 118 -20.90 7.60 0.97
C GLY A 118 -21.59 6.23 0.99
N GLY A 119 -20.87 5.17 1.38
CA GLY A 119 -21.39 3.80 1.41
C GLY A 119 -21.49 3.11 0.05
N SER A 120 -20.93 3.70 -1.01
CA SER A 120 -20.80 3.06 -2.32
C SER A 120 -19.46 2.33 -2.47
N ALA A 121 -19.45 1.24 -3.24
CA ALA A 121 -18.22 0.60 -3.67
C ALA A 121 -17.38 1.56 -4.53
N GLY A 122 -16.07 1.57 -4.31
CA GLY A 122 -15.09 2.36 -5.04
C GLY A 122 -13.79 1.62 -5.25
N LYS A 123 -12.74 2.37 -5.62
CA LYS A 123 -11.40 1.84 -5.89
C LYS A 123 -10.43 2.26 -4.80
N GLY A 124 -9.55 1.34 -4.42
CA GLY A 124 -8.45 1.62 -3.50
C GLY A 124 -7.12 1.67 -4.23
N PHE A 125 -6.25 2.58 -3.81
CA PHE A 125 -4.88 2.69 -4.30
C PHE A 125 -3.93 2.67 -3.11
N VAL A 126 -2.79 1.98 -3.24
CA VAL A 126 -1.81 1.83 -2.17
C VAL A 126 -0.54 2.57 -2.55
N LEU A 127 0.03 3.28 -1.58
CA LEU A 127 1.41 3.75 -1.59
C LEU A 127 2.14 3.07 -0.43
N VAL A 128 3.30 2.50 -0.71
CA VAL A 128 4.25 1.98 0.28
C VAL A 128 5.53 2.77 0.12
N THR A 129 6.13 3.25 1.22
CA THR A 129 7.40 4.00 1.18
C THR A 129 8.35 3.49 2.24
N GLY A 130 9.62 3.29 1.86
CA GLY A 130 10.70 2.85 2.74
C GLY A 130 11.62 4.01 3.11
N TRP A 131 12.03 4.05 4.37
CA TRP A 131 12.80 5.14 4.94
C TRP A 131 14.07 4.65 5.64
N GLU A 132 15.04 5.56 5.77
CA GLU A 132 16.31 5.27 6.45
C GLU A 132 16.14 5.00 7.95
N ASN A 133 15.19 5.66 8.61
CA ASN A 133 14.95 5.49 10.04
C ASN A 133 13.48 5.77 10.41
N PRO A 134 13.02 5.28 11.58
CA PRO A 134 11.61 5.43 11.99
C PRO A 134 11.17 6.88 12.21
N GLY A 135 12.10 7.79 12.51
CA GLY A 135 11.80 9.22 12.68
C GLY A 135 11.35 9.86 11.37
N LEU A 136 12.07 9.60 10.28
CA LEU A 136 11.72 10.08 8.95
C LEU A 136 10.44 9.45 8.41
N ALA A 137 10.24 8.14 8.62
CA ALA A 137 8.98 7.47 8.29
C ALA A 137 7.79 8.11 9.01
N ARG A 138 7.96 8.42 10.31
CA ARG A 138 6.91 9.08 11.10
C ARG A 138 6.62 10.49 10.59
N GLU A 139 7.66 11.30 10.34
CA GLU A 139 7.52 12.64 9.79
C GLU A 139 6.73 12.60 8.48
N PHE A 140 7.09 11.69 7.56
CA PHE A 140 6.38 11.50 6.31
C PHE A 140 4.93 11.09 6.50
N SER A 141 4.64 10.14 7.39
CA SER A 141 3.28 9.65 7.65
C SER A 141 2.31 10.73 8.15
N THR A 142 2.85 11.85 8.65
CA THR A 142 2.08 13.02 9.09
C THR A 142 2.17 14.21 8.13
N SER A 143 2.89 14.06 7.02
CA SER A 143 3.10 15.14 6.04
C SER A 143 1.92 15.27 5.07
N LEU A 144 1.66 16.50 4.62
CA LEU A 144 0.60 16.79 3.64
C LEU A 144 1.01 16.44 2.19
N ILE A 145 2.29 16.14 1.95
CA ILE A 145 2.84 15.93 0.60
C ILE A 145 2.18 14.74 -0.09
N ALA A 146 2.07 13.60 0.61
CA ALA A 146 1.44 12.39 0.09
C ALA A 146 -0.04 12.61 -0.28
N ASN A 147 -0.71 13.53 0.40
CA ASN A 147 -2.14 13.73 0.27
C ASN A 147 -2.46 14.65 -0.92
N HIS A 148 -1.62 15.65 -1.20
CA HIS A 148 -1.96 16.68 -2.18
C HIS A 148 -1.94 16.22 -3.64
N GLU A 149 -1.07 15.29 -4.03
CA GLU A 149 -1.01 14.78 -5.41
C GLU A 149 -2.26 13.96 -5.75
N LEU A 150 -2.60 12.97 -4.91
CA LEU A 150 -3.73 12.07 -5.19
C LEU A 150 -5.10 12.71 -4.89
N GLN A 151 -5.17 13.71 -4.01
CA GLN A 151 -6.39 14.50 -3.83
C GLN A 151 -6.75 15.32 -5.08
N ARG A 152 -5.77 15.83 -5.83
CA ARG A 152 -6.01 16.58 -7.08
C ARG A 152 -6.72 15.75 -8.15
N VAL A 153 -6.47 14.45 -8.17
CA VAL A 153 -7.08 13.49 -9.09
C VAL A 153 -8.26 12.74 -8.49
N GLY A 154 -8.79 13.23 -7.36
CA GLY A 154 -10.11 12.83 -6.87
C GLY A 154 -10.11 11.85 -5.71
N ALA A 155 -8.99 11.66 -5.00
CA ALA A 155 -8.99 10.89 -3.75
C ALA A 155 -9.98 11.53 -2.75
N LYS A 156 -10.87 10.70 -2.19
CA LYS A 156 -11.90 11.10 -1.24
C LYS A 156 -11.46 10.96 0.22
N ALA A 157 -10.50 10.09 0.48
CA ALA A 157 -9.85 9.89 1.76
C ALA A 157 -8.51 9.18 1.58
N ASP A 158 -7.68 9.28 2.62
CA ASP A 158 -6.45 8.55 2.79
C ASP A 158 -6.34 8.00 4.22
N GLU A 159 -5.75 6.81 4.36
CA GLU A 159 -5.43 6.18 5.64
C GLU A 159 -3.96 5.77 5.65
N GLY A 160 -3.18 6.28 6.60
CA GLY A 160 -1.75 5.98 6.74
C GLY A 160 -1.42 5.10 7.94
N PHE A 161 -0.51 4.15 7.76
CA PHE A 161 -0.01 3.24 8.78
C PHE A 161 1.52 3.18 8.72
N VAL A 162 2.18 3.17 9.87
CA VAL A 162 3.63 2.91 9.95
C VAL A 162 3.84 1.45 10.34
N ALA A 163 4.62 0.73 9.53
CA ALA A 163 5.02 -0.66 9.73
C ALA A 163 6.55 -0.76 9.79
N ASN A 164 7.08 -1.73 10.55
CA ASN A 164 8.49 -2.08 10.53
C ASN A 164 8.59 -3.54 10.06
N PHE A 165 9.34 -3.78 8.99
CA PHE A 165 9.54 -5.10 8.37
C PHE A 165 10.96 -5.61 8.57
#